data_AF-A0A4Q9Z1A0-F1
#
_entry.id   AF-A0A4Q9Z1A0-F1
#
_cell.length_a   1.000
_cell.length_b   1.000
_cell.length_c   1.000
_cell.angle_alpha   90.00
_cell.angle_beta   90.00
_cell.angle_gamma   90.00
#
_symmetry.space_group_name_H-M   'P 1'
#
loop_
_entity.id
_entity.type
_entity.pdbx_description
1 polymer ?
#
loop_
_entity_poly.entity_id
_entity_poly.type
_entity_poly.pdbx_seq_one_letter_code
_entity_poly.pdbx_strand_id
1 'polypeptide(L)' 'MSANKQLLDKGIKFMLYALPMMFIGPSIIYNAFINKQNVWHYLVLAIGIAICLTAVYFMFKGIKTLTDALFNHDK' A
#
# COMPACT_ATOMS: atom_id res chain seq x y z
N MET A 1 -17.57 10.15 22.44
CA MET A 1 -16.44 9.63 21.66
C MET A 1 -16.29 10.50 20.42
N SER A 2 -15.54 11.58 20.49
CA SER A 2 -15.25 12.42 19.32
C SER A 2 -14.00 11.88 18.64
N ALA A 3 -14.18 10.96 17.68
CA ALA A 3 -13.09 10.50 16.85
C ALA A 3 -12.37 11.71 16.22
N ASN A 4 -11.04 11.69 16.19
CA ASN A 4 -10.27 12.75 15.56
C ASN A 4 -10.45 12.68 14.04
N LYS A 5 -11.40 13.48 13.51
CA LYS A 5 -11.75 13.50 12.08
C LYS A 5 -10.54 13.74 11.18
N GLN A 6 -9.57 14.55 11.60
CA GLN A 6 -8.37 14.83 10.79
C GLN A 6 -7.48 13.59 10.66
N LEU A 7 -7.28 12.85 11.75
CA LEU A 7 -6.52 11.59 11.71
C LEU A 7 -7.31 10.51 10.94
N LEU A 8 -8.63 10.47 11.10
CA LEU A 8 -9.49 9.52 10.40
C LEU A 8 -9.38 9.70 8.88
N ASP A 9 -9.53 10.93 8.38
CA ASP A 9 -9.38 11.26 6.97
C ASP A 9 -7.98 10.90 6.43
N LYS A 10 -6.94 11.10 7.25
CA LYS A 10 -5.56 10.75 6.89
C LYS A 10 -5.37 9.24 6.78
N GLY A 11 -5.93 8.46 7.71
CA GLY A 11 -5.93 7.01 7.67
C GLY A 11 -6.65 6.45 6.45
N ILE A 12 -7.83 6.98 6.13
CA ILE A 12 -8.60 6.62 4.92
C ILE A 12 -7.78 6.92 3.66
N LYS A 13 -7.14 8.09 3.57
CA LYS A 13 -6.28 8.43 2.42
C LYS A 13 -5.15 7.43 2.23
N PHE A 14 -4.46 7.02 3.31
CA PHE A 14 -3.42 5.99 3.21
C PHE A 14 -3.96 4.66 2.70
N MET A 15 -5.15 4.23 3.15
CA MET A 15 -5.79 3.01 2.63
C MET A 15 -6.20 3.14 1.16
N LEU A 16 -6.72 4.30 0.74
CA LEU A 16 -7.07 4.56 -0.66
C LEU A 16 -5.85 4.53 -1.58
N TYR A 17 -4.67 4.93 -1.10
CA TYR A 17 -3.42 4.79 -1.86
C TYR A 17 -2.90 3.35 -1.88
N ALA A 18 -3.03 2.62 -0.77
CA ALA A 18 -2.58 1.23 -0.68
C ALA A 18 -3.39 0.30 -1.60
N LEU A 19 -4.70 0.51 -1.70
CA LEU A 19 -5.62 -0.34 -2.46
C LEU A 19 -5.21 -0.54 -3.93
N PRO A 20 -5.02 0.50 -4.77
CA PRO A 20 -4.60 0.32 -6.15
C PRO A 20 -3.20 -0.30 -6.26
N MET A 21 -2.27 0.04 -5.35
CA MET A 21 -0.93 -0.55 -5.35
C MET A 21 -0.97 -2.07 -5.12
N MET A 22 -1.92 -2.58 -4.33
CA MET A 22 -2.11 -4.02 -4.13
C MET A 22 -2.57 -4.77 -5.37
N PHE A 23 -3.21 -4.11 -6.32
CA PHE A 23 -3.58 -4.74 -7.60
C PHE A 23 -2.47 -4.54 -8.64
N ILE A 24 -1.89 -3.34 -8.70
CA ILE A 24 -0.86 -2.97 -9.66
C ILE A 24 0.42 -3.77 -9.42
N GLY A 25 0.89 -3.89 -8.18
CA GLY A 25 2.11 -4.63 -7.85
C GLY A 25 2.11 -6.07 -8.35
N PRO A 26 1.14 -6.92 -7.97
CA PRO A 26 1.02 -8.30 -8.45
C PRO A 26 0.81 -8.38 -9.97
N SER A 27 0.09 -7.43 -10.57
CA SER A 27 -0.09 -7.39 -12.02
C SER A 27 1.23 -7.15 -12.76
N ILE A 28 2.09 -6.27 -12.24
CA ILE A 28 3.44 -6.02 -12.77
C ILE A 28 4.32 -7.25 -12.58
N ILE A 29 4.28 -7.89 -11.42
CA ILE A 29 5.04 -9.14 -11.15
C ILE A 29 4.61 -10.25 -12.13
N TYR A 30 3.30 -10.42 -12.33
CA TYR A 30 2.76 -11.38 -13.29
C TYR A 30 3.25 -11.10 -14.71
N ASN A 31 3.22 -9.84 -15.13
CA ASN A 31 3.74 -9.42 -16.43
C ASN A 31 5.24 -9.73 -16.58
N ALA A 32 6.04 -9.49 -15.55
CA ALA A 32 7.47 -9.83 -15.54
C ALA A 32 7.70 -11.35 -15.68
N PHE A 33 6.87 -12.18 -15.04
CA PHE A 33 6.98 -13.64 -15.16
C PHE A 33 6.51 -14.19 -16.51
N ILE A 34 5.67 -13.49 -17.26
CA ILE A 34 5.33 -13.90 -18.63
C ILE A 34 6.46 -13.51 -19.60
N ASN A 35 7.09 -12.37 -19.39
CA ASN A 35 8.08 -11.80 -20.31
C ASN A 35 9.52 -12.25 -20.04
N LYS A 36 9.75 -13.49 -19.55
CA LYS A 36 11.09 -14.02 -19.18
C LYS A 36 12.12 -14.00 -20.32
N GLN A 37 11.64 -13.92 -21.55
CA GLN A 37 12.46 -13.91 -22.77
C GLN A 37 13.21 -12.57 -22.94
N ASN A 38 12.74 -11.52 -22.28
CA ASN A 38 13.33 -10.19 -22.33
C ASN A 38 14.18 -9.93 -21.09
N VAL A 39 15.42 -9.47 -21.23
CA VAL A 39 16.34 -9.18 -20.12
C VAL A 39 15.74 -8.17 -19.13
N TRP A 40 14.91 -7.25 -19.61
CA TRP A 40 14.23 -6.24 -18.79
C TRP A 40 13.25 -6.80 -17.76
N HIS A 41 12.84 -8.07 -17.86
CA HIS A 41 11.87 -8.65 -16.94
C HIS A 41 12.37 -8.67 -15.49
N TYR A 42 13.67 -8.81 -15.24
CA TYR A 42 14.24 -8.73 -13.89
C TYR A 42 14.07 -7.34 -13.27
N LEU A 43 14.21 -6.28 -14.07
CA LEU A 43 14.01 -4.90 -13.63
C LEU A 43 12.54 -4.64 -13.30
N VAL A 44 11.63 -5.09 -14.18
CA VAL A 44 10.17 -4.98 -13.96
C VAL A 44 9.74 -5.80 -12.73
N LEU A 45 10.32 -6.99 -12.53
CA LEU A 45 10.08 -7.82 -11.36
C LEU A 45 10.49 -7.10 -10.07
N ALA A 46 11.67 -6.47 -10.05
CA ALA A 46 12.14 -5.70 -8.90
C ALA A 46 11.21 -4.52 -8.58
N ILE A 47 10.72 -3.80 -9.60
CA ILE A 47 9.73 -2.72 -9.43
C ILE A 47 8.42 -3.27 -8.85
N GLY A 48 7.91 -4.38 -9.38
CA GLY A 48 6.69 -5.01 -8.89
C GLY A 48 6.78 -5.42 -7.41
N ILE A 49 7.91 -6.01 -7.01
CA ILE A 49 8.19 -6.36 -5.60
C ILE A 49 8.25 -5.10 -4.73
N ALA A 50 8.95 -4.05 -5.17
CA ALA A 50 9.02 -2.79 -4.43
C ALA A 50 7.64 -2.16 -4.24
N ILE A 51 6.80 -2.15 -5.28
CA ILE A 51 5.41 -1.66 -5.20
C ILE A 51 4.61 -2.46 -4.16
N CYS A 52 4.68 -3.80 -4.19
CA CYS A 52 4.01 -4.64 -3.19
C CYS A 52 4.47 -4.32 -1.76
N LEU A 53 5.77 -4.15 -1.53
CA LEU A 53 6.31 -3.79 -0.21
C LEU A 53 5.79 -2.42 0.25
N THR A 54 5.76 -1.43 -0.65
CA THR A 54 5.20 -0.10 -0.32
C THR A 54 3.70 -0.15 -0.04
N ALA A 55 2.93 -0.98 -0.77
CA ALA A 55 1.51 -1.17 -0.54
C ALA A 55 1.24 -1.72 0.86
N VAL A 56 2.01 -2.74 1.27
CA VAL A 56 1.95 -3.32 2.62
C VAL A 56 2.28 -2.28 3.67
N TYR A 57 3.34 -1.49 3.48
CA TYR A 57 3.71 -0.41 4.39
C TYR A 57 2.60 0.63 4.55
N PHE A 58 2.00 1.09 3.44
CA PHE A 58 0.90 2.05 3.47
C PHE A 58 -0.36 1.47 4.14
N MET A 59 -0.64 0.18 3.93
CA MET A 59 -1.75 -0.49 4.59
C MET A 59 -1.56 -0.52 6.12
N PHE A 60 -0.40 -0.97 6.60
CA PHE A 60 -0.12 -0.99 8.04
C PHE A 60 -0.19 0.42 8.65
N LYS A 61 0.39 1.42 7.97
CA LYS A 61 0.34 2.81 8.43
C LYS A 61 -1.08 3.38 8.42
N GLY A 62 -1.87 3.05 7.40
CA GLY A 62 -3.27 3.46 7.26
C GLY A 62 -4.14 2.88 8.38
N ILE A 63 -4.04 1.56 8.61
CA ILE A 63 -4.76 0.88 9.70
C ILE A 63 -4.37 1.48 11.05
N LYS A 64 -3.07 1.64 11.33
CA LYS A 64 -2.60 2.26 12.58
C LYS A 64 -3.17 3.66 12.78
N THR A 65 -3.14 4.50 11.74
CA THR A 65 -3.67 5.87 11.79
C THR A 65 -5.18 5.87 12.03
N LEU A 66 -5.92 4.93 11.44
CA LEU A 66 -7.36 4.76 11.69
C LEU A 66 -7.64 4.33 13.12
N THR A 67 -6.91 3.34 13.63
CA THR A 67 -7.04 2.88 15.02
C THR A 67 -6.76 4.03 15.99
N ASP A 68 -5.67 4.77 15.80
CA ASP A 68 -5.34 5.93 16.64
C ASP A 68 -6.44 7.00 16.58
N ALA A 69 -7.05 7.24 15.40
CA ALA A 69 -8.15 8.19 15.23
C ALA A 69 -9.46 7.78 15.89
N LEU A 70 -9.78 6.49 15.88
CA LEU A 70 -11.03 5.93 16.41
C LEU A 70 -10.98 5.80 17.94
N PHE A 71 -9.82 5.40 18.47
CA PHE A 71 -9.67 5.13 19.89
C PHE A 71 -9.13 6.32 20.68
N ASN A 72 -8.87 7.47 20.04
CA ASN A 72 -8.21 8.64 20.65
C ASN A 72 -7.06 8.17 21.54
N HIS A 73 -6.09 7.47 20.95
CA HIS A 73 -4.80 7.28 21.61
C HIS A 73 -4.06 8.63 21.59
N ASP A 74 -4.60 9.60 22.35
CA ASP A 74 -3.83 10.73 22.85
C ASP A 74 -2.66 10.13 23.62
N LYS A 75 -1.46 10.28 23.06
CA LYS A 75 -0.26 10.33 23.88
C LYS A 75 -0.11 11.75 24.38
#